data_AF-A0A4S8I5F0-F1
#
_entry.id   AF-A0A4S8I5F0-F1
#
_cell.length_a   1.000
_cell.length_b   1.000
_cell.length_c   1.000
_cell.angle_alpha   90.00
_cell.angle_beta   90.00
_cell.angle_gamma   90.00
#
_symmetry.space_group_name_H-M   'P 1'
#
loop_
_entity.id
_entity.type
_entity.pdbx_description
1 polymer ?
#
loop_
_entity_poly.entity_id
_entity_poly.type
_entity_poly.pdbx_seq_one_letter_code
_entity_poly.pdbx_strand_id
1 'polypeptide(L)'
;MPLGTAIHNIEITLGKGGQLARAAGAVAKLIAKEVGQVGNVGVNQKSLGRAGSKCWLGKRPVVRGVVMNPVDHPHGGGEGRAPIGRKKTHNPLGLSCAWKRSRKRKKYSDSFILRRRK
;
A
#
# COMPACT_ATOMS: atom_id res chain seq x y z
N MET A 1 -10.83 13.33 -25.35
CA MET A 1 -9.56 13.94 -24.87
C MET A 1 -8.42 13.66 -25.84
N PRO A 2 -7.43 14.56 -25.93
CA PRO A 2 -6.14 14.32 -26.58
C PRO A 2 -5.26 13.36 -25.75
N LEU A 3 -4.31 12.70 -26.41
CA LEU A 3 -3.36 11.78 -25.75
C LEU A 3 -2.39 12.53 -24.82
N GLY A 4 -1.91 11.85 -23.78
CA GLY A 4 -0.93 12.41 -22.83
C GLY A 4 -1.50 13.19 -21.64
N THR A 5 -2.82 13.40 -21.53
CA THR A 5 -3.44 14.13 -20.41
C THR A 5 -3.27 13.46 -19.04
N ALA A 6 -3.34 14.24 -17.96
CA ALA A 6 -3.45 13.77 -16.58
C ALA A 6 -4.88 13.28 -16.28
N ILE A 7 -5.03 12.17 -15.55
CA ILE A 7 -6.30 11.42 -15.36
C ILE A 7 -6.55 10.95 -13.91
N HIS A 8 -7.82 11.02 -13.49
CA HIS A 8 -8.30 10.69 -12.14
C HIS A 8 -9.71 10.09 -12.12
N ASN A 9 -10.09 9.54 -10.94
CA ASN A 9 -11.41 8.99 -10.65
C ASN A 9 -11.94 7.97 -11.68
N ILE A 10 -11.07 7.12 -12.22
CA ILE A 10 -11.35 6.23 -13.35
C ILE A 10 -12.22 5.04 -12.90
N GLU A 11 -13.31 4.75 -13.61
CA GLU A 11 -14.07 3.52 -13.45
C GLU A 11 -13.34 2.31 -14.09
N ILE A 12 -13.37 1.14 -13.44
CA ILE A 12 -12.89 -0.12 -14.05
C ILE A 12 -14.04 -0.85 -14.77
N THR A 13 -15.28 -0.58 -14.35
CA THR A 13 -16.51 -1.17 -14.89
C THR A 13 -17.59 -0.09 -14.89
N LEU A 14 -18.22 0.13 -16.04
CA LEU A 14 -19.24 1.16 -16.26
C LEU A 14 -20.29 1.21 -15.15
N GLY A 15 -20.59 2.41 -14.65
CA GLY A 15 -21.66 2.68 -13.70
C GLY A 15 -21.38 2.24 -12.26
N LYS A 16 -20.15 1.81 -11.92
CA LYS A 16 -19.77 1.44 -10.55
C LYS A 16 -18.99 2.54 -9.80
N GLY A 17 -18.98 3.75 -10.34
CA GLY A 17 -18.21 4.87 -9.82
C GLY A 17 -16.71 4.74 -10.09
N GLY A 18 -16.01 5.87 -9.96
CA GLY A 18 -14.55 5.90 -10.02
C GLY A 18 -13.92 5.00 -8.95
N GLN A 19 -12.87 4.28 -9.32
CA GLN A 19 -12.17 3.30 -8.47
C GLN A 19 -10.65 3.54 -8.43
N LEU A 20 -10.05 3.98 -9.54
CA LEU A 20 -8.62 4.29 -9.63
C LEU A 20 -8.36 5.80 -9.52
N ALA A 21 -7.13 6.16 -9.11
CA ALA A 21 -6.68 7.55 -8.99
C ALA A 21 -7.67 8.45 -8.21
N ARG A 22 -8.00 8.03 -6.98
CA ARG A 22 -8.89 8.76 -6.04
C ARG A 22 -8.16 9.40 -4.85
N ALA A 23 -6.91 9.02 -4.59
CA ALA A 23 -6.10 9.64 -3.54
C ALA A 23 -5.62 11.02 -3.99
N ALA A 24 -5.46 11.97 -3.07
CA ALA A 24 -5.02 13.31 -3.41
C ALA A 24 -3.63 13.32 -4.07
N GLY A 25 -3.50 14.08 -5.16
CA GLY A 25 -2.30 14.06 -6.02
C GLY A 25 -2.06 12.75 -6.79
N ALA A 26 -2.95 11.75 -6.75
CA ALA A 26 -2.83 10.57 -7.59
C ALA A 26 -3.30 10.87 -9.02
N VAL A 27 -2.46 10.54 -9.99
CA VAL A 27 -2.72 10.80 -11.42
C VAL A 27 -2.29 9.58 -12.24
N ALA A 28 -3.13 9.17 -13.18
CA ALA A 28 -2.74 8.32 -14.32
C ALA A 28 -2.39 9.23 -15.51
N LYS A 29 -1.39 8.87 -16.33
CA LYS A 29 -1.17 9.55 -17.61
C LYS A 29 -1.90 8.83 -18.72
N LEU A 30 -2.51 9.59 -19.62
CA LEU A 30 -3.19 9.03 -20.76
C LEU A 30 -2.25 8.48 -21.82
N ILE A 31 -2.43 7.21 -22.13
CA ILE A 31 -1.84 6.55 -23.29
C ILE A 31 -2.94 6.30 -24.36
N ALA A 32 -4.20 6.03 -23.95
CA ALA A 32 -5.43 6.15 -24.76
C ALA A 32 -6.71 6.23 -23.87
N LYS A 33 -7.48 7.35 -23.94
CA LYS A 33 -8.76 7.77 -23.25
C LYS A 33 -9.07 7.50 -21.73
N GLU A 34 -9.61 8.35 -20.80
CA GLU A 34 -9.78 9.82 -20.44
C GLU A 34 -10.00 9.89 -18.85
N VAL A 35 -10.05 10.92 -17.94
CA VAL A 35 -10.07 12.43 -17.80
C VAL A 35 -9.40 12.96 -16.47
N GLY A 36 -8.69 14.11 -16.46
CA GLY A 36 -8.46 15.09 -15.34
C GLY A 36 -7.47 14.81 -14.16
N GLN A 37 -7.02 15.78 -13.34
CA GLN A 37 -6.14 15.52 -12.15
C GLN A 37 -6.86 15.65 -10.79
N VAL A 38 -6.57 14.78 -9.80
CA VAL A 38 -7.04 14.96 -8.39
C VAL A 38 -6.36 16.16 -7.74
N GLY A 39 -7.18 17.03 -7.11
CA GLY A 39 -6.71 18.13 -6.26
C GLY A 39 -6.06 17.70 -4.92
N ASN A 40 -5.86 18.68 -4.03
CA ASN A 40 -5.25 18.52 -2.70
C ASN A 40 -3.86 17.84 -2.70
N VAL A 41 -3.06 18.11 -3.74
CA VAL A 41 -1.73 17.50 -3.98
C VAL A 41 -0.81 17.59 -2.75
N GLY A 42 -0.88 18.70 -2.01
CA GLY A 42 -0.08 18.95 -0.80
C GLY A 42 -0.45 18.13 0.45
N VAL A 43 -1.45 17.23 0.42
CA VAL A 43 -1.83 16.46 1.63
C VAL A 43 -0.67 15.64 2.20
N ASN A 44 0.24 15.15 1.34
CA ASN A 44 1.40 14.34 1.72
C ASN A 44 2.55 15.17 2.35
N GLN A 45 2.49 16.51 2.28
CA GLN A 45 3.45 17.41 2.92
C GLN A 45 3.08 17.70 4.39
N LYS A 46 1.89 17.27 4.85
CA LYS A 46 1.40 17.53 6.21
C LYS A 46 2.05 16.58 7.22
N SER A 47 2.94 17.10 8.06
CA SER A 47 3.37 16.38 9.27
C SER A 47 2.24 16.33 10.30
N LEU A 48 2.01 15.16 10.91
CA LEU A 48 0.99 15.00 11.96
C LEU A 48 1.45 15.52 13.33
N GLY A 49 2.74 15.82 13.52
CA GLY A 49 3.30 16.41 14.74
C GLY A 49 3.21 15.50 15.98
N ARG A 50 2.02 15.45 16.60
CA ARG A 50 1.78 14.76 17.89
C ARG A 50 1.30 13.32 17.67
N ALA A 51 1.58 12.44 18.64
CA ALA A 51 1.14 11.04 18.58
C ALA A 51 -0.39 10.89 18.48
N GLY A 52 -1.14 11.66 19.29
CA GLY A 52 -2.62 11.63 19.31
C GLY A 52 -3.28 12.00 17.99
N SER A 53 -2.62 12.78 17.12
CA SER A 53 -3.15 13.14 15.80
C SER A 53 -3.20 11.96 14.82
N LYS A 54 -2.56 10.82 15.14
CA LYS A 54 -2.83 9.52 14.45
C LYS A 54 -4.11 8.86 14.95
N CYS A 55 -4.42 8.97 16.23
CA CYS A 55 -5.64 8.42 16.83
C CYS A 55 -6.90 9.10 16.28
N TRP A 56 -6.86 10.42 16.02
CA TRP A 56 -7.92 11.16 15.31
C TRP A 56 -8.20 10.64 13.89
N LEU A 57 -7.21 9.98 13.26
CA LEU A 57 -7.36 9.31 11.95
C LEU A 57 -7.75 7.83 12.09
N GLY A 58 -8.25 7.41 13.26
CA GLY A 58 -8.60 6.02 13.59
C GLY A 58 -7.41 5.06 13.74
N LYS A 59 -6.17 5.56 13.69
CA LYS A 59 -4.96 4.71 13.69
C LYS A 59 -4.44 4.48 15.11
N ARG A 60 -4.67 3.27 15.62
CA ARG A 60 -4.13 2.77 16.90
C ARG A 60 -2.60 2.58 16.84
N PRO A 61 -1.89 2.59 17.99
CA PRO A 61 -0.47 2.22 18.04
C PRO A 61 -0.25 0.75 17.62
N VAL A 62 0.95 0.45 17.12
CA VAL A 62 1.36 -0.89 16.66
C VAL A 62 2.71 -1.24 17.28
N VAL A 63 2.80 -2.40 17.93
CA VAL A 63 4.02 -2.91 18.56
C VAL A 63 4.90 -3.62 17.53
N ARG A 64 6.23 -3.56 17.68
CA ARG A 64 7.17 -4.27 16.80
C ARG A 64 7.28 -5.74 17.22
N GLY A 65 7.23 -6.65 16.24
CA GLY A 65 7.32 -8.10 16.48
C GLY A 65 8.59 -8.63 17.15
N VAL A 66 9.64 -7.81 17.28
CA VAL A 66 10.87 -8.15 18.03
C VAL A 66 10.71 -7.95 19.55
N VAL A 67 9.68 -7.21 19.97
CA VAL A 67 9.36 -6.92 21.39
C VAL A 67 8.30 -7.89 21.94
N MET A 68 7.78 -8.78 21.10
CA MET A 68 6.73 -9.74 21.44
C MET A 68 7.34 -11.07 21.95
N ASN A 69 6.51 -11.97 22.48
CA ASN A 69 6.97 -13.31 22.87
C ASN A 69 7.16 -14.22 21.63
N PRO A 70 7.92 -15.32 21.72
CA PRO A 70 8.09 -16.28 20.61
C PRO A 70 6.78 -16.87 20.07
N VAL A 71 5.74 -16.96 20.91
CA VAL A 71 4.40 -17.45 20.55
C VAL A 71 3.60 -16.42 19.75
N ASP A 72 3.79 -15.13 20.02
CA ASP A 72 3.02 -14.03 19.42
C ASP A 72 3.59 -13.58 18.06
N HIS A 73 4.91 -13.72 17.88
CA HIS A 73 5.58 -13.31 16.64
C HIS A 73 6.80 -14.17 16.31
N PRO A 74 7.02 -14.55 15.03
CA PRO A 74 8.22 -15.27 14.58
C PRO A 74 9.58 -14.56 14.77
N HIS A 75 9.61 -13.38 15.40
CA HIS A 75 10.83 -12.63 15.73
C HIS A 75 10.91 -12.30 17.24
N GLY A 76 9.99 -12.81 18.06
CA GLY A 76 9.88 -12.49 19.47
C GLY A 76 10.81 -13.31 20.36
N GLY A 77 11.08 -12.80 21.56
CA GLY A 77 11.96 -13.39 22.57
C GLY A 77 13.46 -13.26 22.25
N GLY A 78 14.26 -14.08 22.94
CA GLY A 78 15.70 -13.91 23.08
C GLY A 78 16.06 -12.99 24.26
N GLU A 79 17.31 -13.03 24.70
CA GLU A 79 17.77 -12.25 25.85
C GLU A 79 18.01 -10.78 25.45
N GLY A 80 17.36 -9.85 26.16
CA GLY A 80 17.48 -8.41 25.90
C GLY A 80 16.95 -7.99 24.53
N ARG A 81 17.83 -7.53 23.64
CA ARG A 81 17.49 -7.05 22.28
C ARG A 81 18.01 -8.01 21.21
N ALA A 82 17.20 -9.01 20.87
CA ALA A 82 17.57 -9.99 19.86
C ALA A 82 17.59 -9.42 18.42
N PRO A 83 18.53 -9.88 17.56
CA PRO A 83 18.38 -9.76 16.11
C PRO A 83 17.30 -10.74 15.60
N ILE A 84 16.89 -10.59 14.34
CA ILE A 84 15.74 -11.33 13.75
C ILE A 84 15.91 -12.87 13.74
N GLY A 85 17.13 -13.40 13.88
CA GLY A 85 17.43 -14.83 14.02
C GLY A 85 17.13 -15.72 12.80
N ARG A 86 16.39 -15.22 11.79
CA ARG A 86 15.93 -15.96 10.62
C ARG A 86 16.49 -15.38 9.32
N LYS A 87 16.83 -16.26 8.36
CA LYS A 87 17.33 -15.91 7.01
C LYS A 87 16.38 -15.02 6.17
N LYS A 88 15.11 -14.88 6.57
CA LYS A 88 14.12 -13.99 5.96
C LYS A 88 13.28 -13.34 7.06
N THR A 89 12.78 -12.14 6.80
CA THR A 89 11.79 -11.49 7.67
C THR A 89 10.41 -12.13 7.45
N HIS A 90 9.62 -12.26 8.51
CA HIS A 90 8.26 -12.81 8.50
C HIS A 90 7.24 -11.81 9.07
N ASN A 91 5.97 -12.01 8.71
CA ASN A 91 4.82 -11.39 9.38
C ASN A 91 4.40 -12.21 10.62
N PRO A 92 3.42 -11.77 11.44
CA PRO A 92 2.96 -12.54 12.60
C PRO A 92 2.50 -13.95 12.24
N LEU A 93 1.90 -14.14 11.07
CA LEU A 93 1.40 -15.43 10.55
C LEU A 93 2.50 -16.32 9.92
N GLY A 94 3.77 -16.07 10.19
CA GLY A 94 4.89 -16.88 9.67
C GLY A 94 5.15 -16.77 8.16
N LEU A 95 4.41 -15.94 7.41
CA LEU A 95 4.64 -15.72 5.99
C LEU A 95 5.81 -14.75 5.78
N SER A 96 6.75 -15.10 4.90
CA SER A 96 7.94 -14.28 4.66
C SER A 96 7.59 -12.95 3.97
N CYS A 97 7.93 -11.82 4.58
CA CYS A 97 7.78 -10.48 4.02
C CYS A 97 8.81 -10.17 2.92
N ALA A 98 10.01 -10.75 3.03
CA ALA A 98 11.10 -10.51 2.08
C ALA A 98 10.81 -11.11 0.69
N TRP A 99 10.69 -10.23 -0.32
CA TRP A 99 10.72 -10.53 -1.77
C TRP A 99 9.73 -11.63 -2.24
N LYS A 100 8.55 -11.73 -1.62
CA LYS A 100 7.45 -12.61 -2.08
C LYS A 100 6.33 -11.78 -2.73
N ARG A 101 6.06 -12.03 -4.02
CA ARG A 101 4.88 -11.47 -4.71
C ARG A 101 3.62 -12.20 -4.25
N SER A 102 2.69 -11.47 -3.63
CA SER A 102 1.42 -12.00 -3.07
C SER A 102 0.27 -12.12 -4.08
N ARG A 103 0.41 -11.57 -5.30
CA ARG A 103 -0.63 -11.66 -6.34
C ARG A 103 -0.78 -13.10 -6.84
N LYS A 104 -2.00 -13.65 -6.78
CA LYS A 104 -2.35 -14.97 -7.36
C LYS A 104 -1.93 -15.03 -8.84
N ARG A 105 -1.30 -16.14 -9.26
CA ARG A 105 -0.72 -16.30 -10.62
C ARG A 105 -1.75 -16.37 -11.76
N LYS A 106 -2.96 -16.85 -11.49
CA LYS A 106 -4.08 -16.96 -12.42
C LYS A 106 -5.21 -16.04 -11.94
N LYS A 107 -5.21 -14.76 -12.33
CA LYS A 107 -6.34 -13.85 -12.09
C LYS A 107 -6.83 -13.29 -13.43
N TYR A 108 -8.15 -13.20 -13.62
CA TYR A 108 -8.78 -12.63 -14.83
C TYR A 108 -8.15 -11.30 -15.25
N SER A 109 -7.78 -10.44 -14.29
CA SER A 109 -7.16 -9.14 -14.55
C SER A 109 -5.65 -9.17 -14.82
N ASP A 110 -5.06 -10.31 -15.18
CA ASP A 110 -3.66 -10.36 -15.64
C ASP A 110 -3.51 -10.05 -17.14
N SER A 111 -4.54 -10.30 -17.97
CA SER A 111 -4.54 -9.93 -19.39
C SER A 111 -4.48 -8.40 -19.61
N PHE A 112 -5.20 -7.64 -18.79
CA PHE A 112 -5.27 -6.17 -18.87
C PHE A 112 -4.02 -5.46 -18.28
N ILE A 113 -2.97 -6.17 -17.86
CA ILE A 113 -1.76 -5.57 -17.26
C ILE A 113 -0.54 -5.77 -18.16
N LEU A 114 -0.40 -4.87 -19.13
CA LEU A 114 0.72 -4.83 -20.09
C LEU A 114 2.11 -4.73 -19.43
N ARG A 115 2.23 -3.93 -18.37
CA ARG A 115 3.51 -3.72 -17.65
C ARG A 115 3.26 -3.58 -16.15
N ARG A 116 3.97 -4.36 -15.34
CA ARG A 116 3.91 -4.27 -13.87
C ARG A 116 4.90 -3.23 -13.36
N ARG A 117 4.47 -2.42 -12.39
CA ARG A 117 5.34 -1.50 -11.61
C ARG A 117 6.37 -2.31 -10.81
N LYS A 118 7.57 -1.76 -10.64
CA LYS A 118 8.58 -2.26 -9.69
C LYS A 118 8.19 -1.87 -8.27
#